data_AF-X1VM21-F1
#
_entry.id   AF-X1VM21-F1
#
_cell.length_a   1.000
_cell.length_b   1.000
_cell.length_c   1.000
_cell.angle_alpha   90.00
_cell.angle_beta   90.00
_cell.angle_gamma   90.00
#
_symmetry.space_group_name_H-M   'P 1'
#
loop_
_entity.id
_entity.type
_entity.pdbx_description
1 polymer ?
#
loop_
_entity_poly.entity_id
_entity_poly.type
_entity_poly.pdbx_seq_one_letter_code
_entity_poly.pdbx_strand_id
1 'polypeptide(L)' 'ALTATEFSEIMGSVTSIFAGVAIAGLIGMLTGAIIKGFTKETGIKTKKVAGVVIPIMEY' A
#
# COMPACT_ATOMS: atom_id res chain seq x y z
N ALA A 1 26.56 24.94 8.61
CA ALA A 1 26.81 23.53 8.26
C ALA A 1 26.00 22.68 9.21
N LEU A 2 25.24 21.69 8.70
CA LEU A 2 24.56 20.72 9.56
C LEU A 2 25.63 19.90 10.29
N THR A 3 25.46 19.74 11.60
CA THR A 3 26.32 18.86 12.38
C THR A 3 26.00 17.40 12.06
N ALA A 4 26.95 16.49 12.28
CA ALA A 4 26.75 15.07 12.03
C ALA A 4 25.55 14.50 12.82
N THR A 5 25.29 15.04 14.01
CA THR A 5 24.15 14.68 14.86
C THR A 5 22.81 15.07 14.23
N GLU A 6 22.67 16.34 13.79
CA GLU A 6 21.45 16.82 13.14
C GLU A 6 21.17 16.07 11.83
N PHE A 7 22.22 15.75 11.06
CA PHE A 7 22.08 14.95 9.85
C PHE A 7 21.64 13.51 10.15
N SER A 8 22.17 12.89 11.21
CA SER A 8 21.78 11.55 11.65
C SER A 8 20.32 11.48 12.10
N GLU A 9 19.81 12.52 12.77
CA GLU A 9 18.41 12.59 13.19
C GLU A 9 17.45 12.74 12.00
N ILE A 10 17.82 13.57 11.00
CA ILE A 10 17.08 13.71 9.74
C ILE A 10 17.07 12.37 9.00
N MET A 11 18.22 11.71 8.87
CA MET A 11 18.31 10.40 8.21
C MET A 11 17.49 9.34 8.94
N GLY A 12 17.47 9.33 10.27
CA GLY A 12 16.62 8.43 11.06
C GLY A 12 15.12 8.63 10.76
N SER A 13 14.68 9.88 10.64
CA SER A 13 13.30 10.23 10.29
C SER A 13 12.95 9.84 8.85
N VAL A 14 13.89 10.03 7.92
CA VAL A 14 13.71 9.63 6.52
C VAL A 14 13.61 8.11 6.41
N THR A 15 14.51 7.37 7.04
CA THR A 15 14.50 5.90 7.04
C THR A 15 13.19 5.34 7.62
N SER A 16 12.65 5.93 8.69
CA SER A 16 11.39 5.46 9.28
C SER A 16 10.18 5.70 8.36
N ILE A 17 10.15 6.83 7.62
CA ILE A 17 9.14 7.10 6.59
C ILE A 17 9.21 6.04 5.47
N PHE A 18 10.41 5.76 4.95
CA PHE A 18 10.59 4.76 3.91
C PHE A 18 10.19 3.35 4.37
N ALA A 19 10.51 2.98 5.61
CA ALA A 19 10.07 1.72 6.19
C ALA A 19 8.53 1.64 6.27
N GLY A 20 7.86 2.72 6.69
CA GLY A 20 6.40 2.80 6.72
C GLY A 20 5.77 2.65 5.33
N VAL A 21 6.31 3.34 4.33
CA VAL A 21 5.85 3.23 2.93
C VAL A 21 6.05 1.83 2.37
N ALA A 22 7.18 1.19 2.68
CA ALA A 22 7.46 -0.19 2.24
C ALA A 22 6.42 -1.18 2.80
N ILE A 23 6.07 -1.06 4.08
CA ILE A 23 5.03 -1.90 4.71
C ILE A 23 3.65 -1.64 4.09
N ALA A 24 3.26 -0.38 3.91
CA ALA A 24 1.98 -0.03 3.28
C ALA A 24 1.91 -0.54 1.82
N GLY A 25 3.01 -0.45 1.08
CA GLY A 25 3.13 -1.00 -0.27
C GLY A 25 3.00 -2.52 -0.30
N LEU A 26 3.64 -3.23 0.63
CA LEU A 26 3.54 -4.67 0.76
C LEU A 26 2.10 -5.11 1.06
N ILE A 27 1.42 -4.46 2.01
CA ILE A 27 0.01 -4.72 2.33
C ILE A 27 -0.86 -4.49 1.08
N GLY A 28 -0.67 -3.37 0.38
CA GLY A 28 -1.41 -3.06 -0.84
C GLY A 28 -1.22 -4.11 -1.94
N MET A 29 0.00 -4.63 -2.10
CA MET A 29 0.32 -5.69 -3.06
C MET A 29 -0.36 -7.02 -2.69
N LEU A 30 -0.32 -7.41 -1.42
CA LEU A 30 -0.99 -8.63 -0.93
C LEU A 30 -2.51 -8.52 -1.08
N THR A 31 -3.11 -7.40 -0.66
CA THR A 31 -4.55 -7.16 -0.83
C THR A 31 -4.94 -7.17 -2.31
N GLY A 32 -4.14 -6.55 -3.18
CA GLY A 32 -4.36 -6.59 -4.62
C GLY A 32 -4.28 -8.00 -5.21
N ALA A 33 -3.33 -8.82 -4.76
CA ALA A 33 -3.20 -10.21 -5.18
C ALA A 33 -4.39 -11.07 -4.74
N ILE A 34 -4.85 -10.90 -3.50
CA ILE A 34 -6.04 -11.59 -2.97
C ILE A 34 -7.28 -11.19 -3.77
N ILE A 35 -7.50 -9.89 -3.98
CA ILE A 35 -8.63 -9.38 -4.78
C ILE A 35 -8.58 -9.94 -6.21
N LYS A 36 -7.39 -9.99 -6.82
CA LYS A 36 -7.21 -10.55 -8.16
C LYS A 36 -7.49 -12.05 -8.21
N GLY A 37 -7.05 -12.80 -7.21
CA GLY A 37 -7.36 -14.22 -7.04
C GLY A 37 -8.86 -14.44 -6.90
N PHE A 38 -9.51 -13.70 -5.99
CA PHE A 38 -10.96 -13.74 -5.78
C PHE A 38 -11.74 -13.39 -7.04
N THR A 39 -11.34 -12.35 -7.77
CA THR A 39 -11.97 -11.97 -9.06
C THR A 39 -11.83 -13.08 -10.09
N LYS A 40 -10.67 -13.77 -10.13
CA LYS A 40 -10.43 -14.89 -11.05
C LYS A 40 -11.27 -16.11 -10.71
N GLU A 41 -11.48 -16.40 -9.43
CA GLU A 41 -12.25 -17.57 -8.97
C GLU A 41 -13.76 -17.35 -9.04
N THR A 42 -14.23 -16.14 -8.73
CA THR A 42 -15.67 -15.84 -8.63
C THR A 42 -16.25 -15.12 -9.84
N GLY A 43 -15.41 -14.57 -10.72
CA GLY A 43 -15.83 -13.68 -11.81
C GLY A 43 -16.29 -12.29 -11.35
N ILE A 44 -16.33 -12.04 -10.04
CA ILE A 44 -16.77 -10.77 -9.46
C ILE A 44 -15.61 -9.78 -9.49
N LYS A 45 -15.75 -8.73 -10.30
CA LYS A 45 -14.78 -7.62 -10.31
C LYS A 45 -15.00 -6.74 -9.09
N THR A 46 -13.94 -6.11 -8.60
CA THR A 46 -14.05 -5.11 -7.53
C THR A 46 -13.57 -3.76 -8.03
N LYS A 47 -14.29 -2.70 -7.70
CA LYS A 47 -13.90 -1.32 -8.01
C LYS A 47 -13.67 -0.53 -6.74
N LYS A 48 -12.62 0.29 -6.74
CA LYS A 48 -12.37 1.23 -5.64
C LYS A 48 -13.19 2.49 -5.89
N VAL A 49 -14.13 2.79 -5.00
CA VAL A 49 -14.98 3.98 -5.06
C VAL A 49 -14.83 4.71 -3.72
N ALA A 50 -14.44 5.98 -3.75
CA ALA A 50 -14.24 6.80 -2.56
C ALA A 50 -13.34 6.14 -1.47
N GLY A 51 -12.34 5.36 -1.89
CA GLY A 51 -11.43 4.66 -0.97
C GLY A 51 -11.90 3.28 -0.50
N VAL A 52 -13.16 2.92 -0.74
CA VAL A 52 -13.75 1.62 -0.38
C VAL A 52 -13.72 0.68 -1.58
N VAL A 53 -13.39 -0.59 -1.36
CA VAL A 53 -13.42 -1.63 -2.41
C VAL A 53 -14.82 -2.24 -2.42
N ILE A 54 -15.54 -2.08 -3.53
CA ILE A 54 -16.92 -2.56 -3.70
C ILE A 54 -16.94 -3.64 -4.80
N PRO A 55 -17.56 -4.81 -4.57
CA PRO A 55 -17.79 -5.79 -5.62
C PRO A 55 -18.82 -5.26 -6.63
N ILE A 56 -18.54 -5.47 -7.91
CA ILE A 56 -19.43 -5.16 -9.03
C ILE A 56 -19.59 -6.43 -9.87
N MET A 57 -20.85 -6.85 -10.05
CA MET A 57 -21.18 -7.88 -11.03
C MET A 57 -21.36 -7.19 -12.38
N GLU A 58 -20.47 -7.49 -13.34
CA GLU A 58 -20.74 -7.16 -14.74
C GLU A 58 -21.88 -8.08 -15.20
N TYR A 59 -23.02 -7.49 -15.55
CA TYR A 59 -24.11 -8.14 -16.28
C TYR A 59 -23.85 -8.05 -17.78
#